data_AF-A0A7C3CDV3-F1
#
_entry.id   AF-A0A7C3CDV3-F1
#
_cell.length_a   1.000
_cell.length_b   1.000
_cell.length_c   1.000
_cell.angle_alpha   90.00
_cell.angle_beta   90.00
_cell.angle_gamma   90.00
#
_symmetry.space_group_name_H-M   'P 1'
#
loop_
_entity.id
_entity.type
_entity.pdbx_description
1 polymer ?
#
loop_
_entity_poly.entity_id
_entity_poly.type
_entity_poly.pdbx_seq_one_letter_code
_entity_poly.pdbx_strand_id
1 'polypeptide(L)'
;MASSPKPSKPALAPLNSGCPRCAYPSVLAKGQRSERAMMLAPAEMYVLGVATRKVAVLVEKILGVKIPSTAVSQVAQALDETLQGWRERSLSAQATPYLYLDAHYEHVRVSGQVRDVAVL
;
A
#
# COMPACT_ATOMS: atom_id res chain seq x y z
N MET A 1 -1.57 23.34 20.93
CA MET A 1 -2.84 22.65 21.23
C MET A 1 -2.76 21.22 20.71
N ALA A 2 -2.37 20.27 21.57
CA ALA A 2 -2.16 18.88 21.17
C ALA A 2 -3.50 18.17 21.03
N SER A 3 -3.87 17.77 19.81
CA SER A 3 -5.08 16.98 19.57
C SER A 3 -4.92 15.58 20.16
N SER A 4 -5.78 15.22 21.10
CA SER A 4 -5.81 13.90 21.74
C SER A 4 -6.02 12.76 20.72
N PRO A 5 -5.32 11.62 20.85
CA PRO A 5 -5.50 10.52 19.91
C PRO A 5 -6.83 9.79 20.18
N LYS A 6 -7.68 9.68 19.16
CA LYS A 6 -8.91 8.87 19.20
C LYS A 6 -8.58 7.40 19.48
N PRO A 7 -9.24 6.74 20.46
CA PRO A 7 -9.06 5.33 20.69
C PRO A 7 -9.88 4.54 19.65
N SER A 8 -9.22 3.68 18.88
CA SER A 8 -9.88 2.62 18.13
C SER A 8 -9.13 1.31 18.34
N LYS A 9 -9.89 0.25 18.63
CA LYS A 9 -9.41 -1.04 19.14
C LYS A 9 -8.44 -1.72 18.15
N PRO A 10 -7.30 -2.24 18.60
CA PRO A 10 -6.46 -3.11 17.78
C PRO A 10 -7.15 -4.48 17.58
N ALA A 11 -6.89 -5.12 16.45
CA ALA A 11 -7.38 -6.45 16.12
C ALA A 11 -6.63 -7.58 16.85
N LEU A 12 -5.43 -7.29 17.33
CA LEU A 12 -4.71 -8.15 18.26
C LEU A 12 -5.08 -7.68 19.68
N ALA A 13 -5.30 -8.63 20.59
CA ALA A 13 -5.68 -8.38 21.98
C ALA A 13 -4.87 -7.21 22.60
N PRO A 14 -5.46 -6.41 23.50
CA PRO A 14 -4.73 -5.31 24.11
C PRO A 14 -3.51 -5.89 24.85
N LEU A 15 -2.31 -5.60 24.34
CA LEU A 15 -1.07 -5.82 25.07
C LEU A 15 -1.12 -4.89 26.28
N ASN A 16 -1.58 -5.43 27.40
CA ASN A 16 -1.71 -4.71 28.66
C ASN A 16 -0.30 -4.48 29.21
N SER A 17 0.39 -3.45 28.70
CA SER A 17 1.74 -3.10 29.11
C SER A 17 1.70 -2.30 30.42
N GLY A 18 1.44 -3.00 31.52
CA GLY A 18 1.60 -2.49 32.88
C GLY A 18 3.07 -2.37 33.30
N CYS A 19 3.94 -1.75 32.47
CA CYS A 19 5.33 -1.53 32.83
C CYS A 19 5.79 -0.11 32.46
N PRO A 20 6.21 0.71 33.43
CA PRO A 20 6.43 2.14 33.21
C PRO A 20 7.75 2.47 32.49
N ARG A 21 8.51 1.46 32.04
CA ARG A 21 9.81 1.62 31.34
C ARG A 21 10.07 0.55 30.26
N CYS A 22 9.06 -0.16 29.76
CA CYS A 22 9.28 -1.18 28.73
C CYS A 22 9.50 -0.54 27.34
N ALA A 23 10.65 -0.84 26.74
CA ALA A 23 10.99 -0.50 25.37
C ALA A 23 9.85 -0.93 24.42
N TYR A 24 9.49 -0.04 23.50
CA TYR A 24 8.53 -0.34 22.44
C TYR A 24 8.99 -1.61 21.70
N PRO A 25 8.10 -2.58 21.41
CA PRO A 25 8.50 -3.80 20.72
C PRO A 25 9.20 -3.43 19.40
N SER A 26 10.42 -3.92 19.20
CA SER A 26 11.26 -3.60 18.03
C SER A 26 10.60 -3.97 16.69
N VAL A 27 9.64 -4.89 16.73
CA VAL A 27 8.84 -5.36 15.59
C VAL A 27 7.87 -4.29 15.08
N LEU A 28 7.47 -3.34 15.92
CA LEU A 28 6.58 -2.26 15.54
C LEU A 28 7.38 -0.95 15.48
N ALA A 29 7.12 -0.09 14.49
CA ALA A 29 7.56 1.30 14.57
C ALA A 29 6.71 2.06 15.59
N LYS A 30 7.28 3.07 16.27
CA LYS A 30 6.55 3.87 17.26
C LYS A 30 5.28 4.46 16.65
N GLY A 31 4.12 4.15 17.24
CA GLY A 31 2.80 4.59 16.76
C GLY A 31 2.13 3.67 15.74
N GLN A 32 2.79 2.59 15.34
CA GLN A 32 2.26 1.60 14.41
C GLN A 32 1.33 0.61 15.13
N ARG A 33 0.08 0.50 14.64
CA ARG A 33 -0.98 -0.33 15.24
C ARG A 33 -1.08 -1.73 14.64
N SER A 34 -0.41 -1.98 13.52
CA SER A 34 -0.40 -3.25 12.78
C SER A 34 1.02 -3.62 12.37
N GLU A 35 1.32 -4.91 12.34
CA GLU A 35 2.61 -5.39 11.87
C GLU A 35 2.84 -5.08 10.38
N ARG A 36 4.08 -4.79 9.98
CA ARG A 36 4.44 -4.56 8.57
C ARG A 36 4.13 -5.75 7.68
N ALA A 37 4.39 -6.98 8.17
CA ALA A 37 4.11 -8.21 7.45
C ALA A 37 2.62 -8.34 7.09
N MET A 38 1.72 -7.89 7.96
CA MET A 38 0.27 -7.90 7.72
C MET A 38 -0.13 -6.98 6.56
N MET A 39 0.60 -5.89 6.32
CA MET A 39 0.28 -4.93 5.26
C MET A 39 0.71 -5.40 3.87
N LEU A 40 1.61 -6.39 3.77
CA LEU A 40 2.06 -6.94 2.48
C LEU A 40 0.93 -7.66 1.72
N ALA A 41 0.08 -8.41 2.42
CA ALA A 41 -1.01 -9.15 1.78
C ALA A 41 -2.02 -8.24 1.05
N PRO A 42 -2.51 -7.12 1.64
CA PRO A 42 -3.30 -6.13 0.90
C PRO A 42 -2.60 -5.54 -0.33
N ALA A 43 -1.29 -5.32 -0.27
CA ALA A 43 -0.52 -4.80 -1.41
C ALA A 43 -0.41 -5.83 -2.54
N GLU A 44 -0.15 -7.09 -2.21
CA GLU A 44 -0.13 -8.19 -3.18
C GLU A 44 -1.49 -8.34 -3.87
N MET A 45 -2.58 -8.31 -3.11
CA MET A 45 -3.93 -8.35 -3.69
C MET A 45 -4.19 -7.17 -4.65
N TYR A 46 -3.69 -5.99 -4.32
CA TYR A 46 -3.79 -4.82 -5.20
C TYR A 46 -3.02 -5.03 -6.51
N VAL A 47 -1.79 -5.54 -6.45
CA VAL A 47 -0.96 -5.86 -7.63
C VAL A 47 -1.61 -6.94 -8.49
N LEU A 48 -2.32 -7.89 -7.88
CA LEU A 48 -3.12 -8.91 -8.59
C LEU A 48 -4.43 -8.37 -9.19
N GLY A 49 -4.68 -7.06 -9.12
CA GLY A 49 -5.83 -6.41 -9.74
C GLY A 49 -7.11 -6.40 -8.88
N VAL A 50 -7.03 -6.71 -7.59
CA VAL A 50 -8.18 -6.61 -6.70
C VAL A 50 -8.41 -5.14 -6.31
N ALA A 51 -9.59 -4.62 -6.65
CA ALA A 51 -9.97 -3.24 -6.30
C ALA A 51 -9.81 -2.96 -4.79
N THR A 52 -9.28 -1.80 -4.42
CA THR A 52 -8.94 -1.43 -3.02
C THR A 52 -10.11 -1.54 -2.04
N ARG A 53 -11.34 -1.25 -2.51
CA ARG A 53 -12.57 -1.44 -1.72
C ARG A 53 -12.87 -2.93 -1.47
N LYS A 54 -12.64 -3.77 -2.47
CA LYS A 54 -12.82 -5.23 -2.35
C LYS A 54 -11.77 -5.84 -1.44
N VAL A 55 -10.52 -5.36 -1.50
CA VAL A 55 -9.45 -5.74 -0.56
C VAL A 55 -9.87 -5.42 0.88
N ALA A 56 -10.37 -4.22 1.16
CA ALA A 56 -10.85 -3.85 2.50
C ALA A 56 -11.94 -4.80 3.03
N VAL A 57 -12.91 -5.17 2.18
CA VAL A 57 -13.97 -6.12 2.53
C VAL A 57 -13.42 -7.53 2.78
N LEU A 58 -12.47 -8.00 1.95
CA LEU A 58 -11.85 -9.32 2.11
C LEU A 58 -11.04 -9.41 3.41
N VAL A 59 -10.26 -8.37 3.71
CA VAL A 59 -9.48 -8.30 4.94
C VAL A 59 -10.39 -8.30 6.17
N GLU A 60 -11.49 -7.56 6.14
CA GLU A 60 -12.48 -7.58 7.22
C GLU A 60 -13.11 -8.96 7.41
N LYS A 61 -13.42 -9.66 6.31
CA LYS A 61 -14.01 -11.01 6.37
C LYS A 61 -13.06 -12.08 6.89
N ILE A 62 -11.79 -12.04 6.49
CA ILE A 62 -10.80 -13.07 6.82
C ILE A 62 -10.20 -12.82 8.21
N LEU A 63 -9.85 -11.56 8.51
CA LEU A 63 -9.09 -11.21 9.71
C LEU A 63 -9.95 -10.51 10.77
N GLY A 64 -11.21 -10.16 10.48
CA GLY A 64 -12.07 -9.40 11.40
C GLY A 64 -11.63 -7.95 11.61
N VAL A 65 -10.67 -7.46 10.80
CA VAL A 65 -10.05 -6.13 10.96
C VAL A 65 -10.60 -5.17 9.93
N LYS A 66 -11.11 -4.03 10.39
CA LYS A 66 -11.52 -2.93 9.52
C LYS A 66 -10.30 -2.10 9.11
N ILE A 67 -9.98 -2.16 7.81
CA ILE A 67 -8.94 -1.32 7.20
C ILE A 67 -9.61 -0.37 6.21
N PRO A 68 -9.35 0.95 6.26
CA PRO A 68 -9.89 1.87 5.26
C PRO A 68 -9.24 1.60 3.90
N SER A 69 -9.98 1.77 2.80
CA SER A 69 -9.43 1.59 1.44
C SER A 69 -8.24 2.52 1.14
N THR A 70 -8.16 3.67 1.82
CA THR A 70 -7.02 4.59 1.74
C THR A 70 -5.73 3.99 2.31
N ALA A 71 -5.81 3.13 3.32
CA ALA A 71 -4.62 2.44 3.84
C ALA A 71 -4.06 1.44 2.83
N VAL A 72 -4.90 0.75 2.06
CA VAL A 72 -4.45 -0.12 0.95
C VAL A 72 -3.68 0.69 -0.09
N SER A 73 -4.22 1.87 -0.46
CA SER A 73 -3.54 2.80 -1.38
C SER A 73 -2.20 3.29 -0.86
N GLN A 74 -2.10 3.60 0.44
CA GLN A 74 -0.84 4.05 1.06
C GLN A 74 0.22 2.95 1.06
N VAL A 75 -0.16 1.70 1.30
CA VAL A 75 0.80 0.58 1.23
C VAL A 75 1.24 0.34 -0.20
N ALA A 76 0.31 0.39 -1.17
CA ALA A 76 0.66 0.27 -2.59
C ALA A 76 1.63 1.37 -3.02
N GLN A 77 1.45 2.60 -2.53
CA GLN A 77 2.34 3.74 -2.80
C GLN A 77 3.79 3.48 -2.33
N ALA A 78 4.01 2.68 -1.29
CA ALA A 78 5.37 2.33 -0.86
C ALA A 78 6.14 1.52 -1.92
N LEU A 79 5.45 0.91 -2.89
CA LEU A 79 6.08 0.20 -4.01
C LEU A 79 6.52 1.16 -5.13
N ASP A 80 6.00 2.39 -5.17
CA ASP A 80 6.26 3.34 -6.25
C ASP A 80 7.75 3.69 -6.37
N GLU A 81 8.47 3.80 -5.23
CA GLU A 81 9.92 4.05 -5.21
C GLU A 81 10.69 2.92 -5.91
N THR A 82 10.27 1.67 -5.69
CA THR A 82 10.91 0.50 -6.31
C THR A 82 10.57 0.43 -7.80
N LEU A 83 9.32 0.74 -8.16
CA LEU A 83 8.87 0.81 -9.55
C LEU A 83 9.61 1.92 -10.32
N GLN A 84 9.83 3.08 -9.70
CA GLN A 84 10.59 4.17 -10.32
C GLN A 84 12.02 3.74 -10.63
N GLY A 85 12.71 3.11 -9.67
CA GLY A 85 14.05 2.57 -9.90
C GLY A 85 14.09 1.53 -11.02
N TRP A 86 13.05 0.69 -11.13
CA TRP A 86 12.92 -0.27 -12.24
C TRP A 86 12.69 0.42 -13.59
N ARG A 87 11.87 1.48 -13.64
CA ARG A 87 11.56 2.25 -14.86
C ARG A 87 12.76 3.03 -15.39
N GLU A 88 13.57 3.59 -14.50
CA GLU A 88 14.74 4.42 -14.84
C GLU A 88 16.02 3.61 -15.07
N ARG A 89 15.95 2.27 -15.02
CA ARG A 89 17.11 1.40 -15.20
C ARG A 89 17.75 1.59 -16.57
N SER A 90 19.09 1.60 -16.62
CA SER A 90 19.80 1.66 -17.89
C SER A 90 19.61 0.37 -18.69
N LEU A 91 19.20 0.51 -19.95
CA LEU A 91 19.13 -0.58 -20.93
C LEU A 91 20.42 -0.70 -21.76
N SER A 92 21.43 0.14 -21.51
CA SER A 92 22.67 0.21 -22.30
C SER A 92 23.58 -1.01 -22.17
N ALA A 93 23.33 -1.89 -21.21
CA ALA A 93 24.18 -3.04 -20.93
C ALA A 93 24.10 -4.14 -22.01
N GLN A 94 23.05 -4.15 -22.84
CA GLN A 94 22.83 -5.17 -23.86
C GLN A 94 22.40 -4.54 -25.19
N ALA A 95 23.02 -4.97 -26.29
CA ALA A 95 22.59 -4.57 -27.63
C ALA A 95 21.20 -5.13 -27.90
N THR A 96 20.20 -4.25 -27.98
CA THR A 96 18.80 -4.63 -28.23
C THR A 96 18.46 -4.35 -29.69
N PRO A 97 18.46 -5.37 -30.59
CA PRO A 97 18.30 -5.14 -32.03
C PRO A 97 16.88 -4.77 -32.46
N TYR A 98 15.88 -5.09 -31.64
CA TYR A 98 14.46 -4.81 -31.92
C TYR A 98 13.76 -4.28 -30.67
N LEU A 99 12.96 -3.23 -30.84
CA LEU A 99 12.14 -2.64 -29.80
C LEU A 99 10.67 -2.67 -30.25
N TYR A 100 9.83 -3.29 -29.42
CA TYR A 100 8.38 -3.23 -29.60
C TYR A 100 7.82 -2.16 -28.68
N LEU A 101 6.93 -1.33 -29.23
CA LEU A 101 6.20 -0.32 -28.50
C LEU A 101 4.73 -0.68 -28.57
N ASP A 102 4.09 -0.76 -27.40
CA ASP A 102 2.65 -0.99 -27.28
C ASP A 102 2.03 0.17 -26.50
N ALA A 103 0.78 0.50 -26.80
CA ALA A 103 0.06 1.60 -26.16
C ALA A 103 -1.33 1.13 -25.73
N HIS A 104 -1.56 1.12 -24.41
CA HIS A 104 -2.86 0.81 -23.83
C HIS A 104 -3.60 2.10 -23.47
N TYR A 105 -4.87 2.22 -23.86
CA TYR A 105 -5.69 3.37 -23.52
C TYR A 105 -6.51 3.11 -22.27
N GLU A 106 -6.31 3.95 -21.27
CA GLU A 106 -7.10 3.92 -20.03
C GLU A 106 -7.89 5.22 -19.84
N HIS A 107 -9.07 5.10 -19.25
CA HIS A 107 -9.93 6.24 -18.94
C HIS A 107 -9.45 6.87 -17.62
N VAL A 108 -8.63 7.91 -17.72
CA VAL A 108 -8.00 8.56 -16.57
C VAL A 108 -8.60 9.95 -16.36
N ARG A 109 -8.74 10.37 -15.10
CA ARG A 109 -9.16 11.73 -14.77
C ARG A 109 -7.95 12.66 -14.77
N VAL A 110 -7.87 13.55 -15.76
CA VAL A 110 -6.82 14.57 -15.93
C VAL A 110 -7.47 15.95 -15.94
N SER A 111 -6.97 16.87 -15.11
CA SER A 111 -7.48 18.25 -15.01
C SER A 111 -9.01 18.34 -14.82
N GLY A 112 -9.58 17.40 -14.04
CA GLY A 112 -11.01 17.35 -13.72
C GLY A 112 -11.91 16.70 -14.77
N GLN A 113 -11.39 16.32 -15.94
CA GLN A 113 -12.14 15.62 -16.98
C GLN A 113 -11.64 14.18 -17.12
N VAL A 114 -12.55 13.26 -17.44
CA VAL A 114 -12.16 11.88 -17.82
C VAL A 114 -11.76 11.91 -19.29
N ARG A 115 -10.55 11.45 -19.59
CA ARG A 115 -9.99 11.40 -20.94
C ARG A 115 -9.34 10.03 -21.17
N ASP A 116 -9.34 9.61 -22.42
CA ASP A 116 -8.56 8.45 -22.84
C ASP A 116 -7.10 8.86 -22.92
N VAL A 117 -6.25 8.19 -22.14
CA VAL A 117 -4.82 8.46 -22.07
C VAL A 117 -4.08 7.19 -22.46
N ALA A 118 -3.10 7.33 -23.36
CA ALA A 118 -2.17 6.25 -23.67
C ALA A 118 -1.21 6.06 -22.48
N VAL A 119 -1.21 4.86 -21.92
CA VAL A 119 -0.32 4.41 -20.85
C VAL A 119 0.75 3.51 -21.47
N LEU A 120 2.01 3.77 -21.09
CA LEU A 120 3.23 3.06 -21.51
C LEU A 120 3.91 2.43 -20.30
#